data_AF-A0A958I371-F1
#
_entry.id   AF-A0A958I371-F1
#
_cell.length_a   1.000
_cell.length_b   1.000
_cell.length_c   1.000
_cell.angle_alpha   90.00
_cell.angle_beta   90.00
_cell.angle_gamma   90.00
#
_symmetry.space_group_name_H-M   'P 1'
#
loop_
_entity.id
_entity.type
_entity.pdbx_description
1 polymer ?
#
loop_
_entity_poly.entity_id
_entity_poly.type
_entity_poly.pdbx_seq_one_letter_code
_entity_poly.pdbx_strand_id
1 'polypeptide(L)'
;SNMWIIYALIHALLGFGVLQRLKNALTFWEQLALAYPLGLGTATLLTFLLDVFGIPLSFAFGGTVLAAVLLFLPMFWHRSGEKKPLFNYNKPDLKLNEIVVLLAIIGMWLITFWRAYYLPVTPYDALVGIDLVAKFALLDGRIDSQMFTDLAGQLTTQPYYAPFTMLCQLIYRSAGHVFGQVWLGFFTLGFIATLYLN
;
A
#
# COMPACT_ATOMS: atom_id res chain seq x y z
N SER A 1 -3.63 -11.61 -16.22
CA SER A 1 -2.17 -11.43 -16.36
C SER A 1 -1.53 -11.48 -14.97
N ASN A 2 -0.30 -12.00 -14.84
CA ASN A 2 0.41 -12.10 -13.55
C ASN A 2 1.04 -10.77 -13.10
N MET A 3 0.58 -9.64 -13.64
CA MET A 3 1.16 -8.31 -13.43
C MET A 3 1.08 -7.87 -11.96
N TRP A 4 0.04 -8.31 -11.25
CA TRP A 4 -0.14 -8.01 -9.83
C TRP A 4 0.97 -8.56 -8.94
N ILE A 5 1.55 -9.72 -9.28
CA ILE A 5 2.67 -10.32 -8.53
C ILE A 5 3.89 -9.42 -8.65
N ILE A 6 4.16 -8.92 -9.86
CA ILE A 6 5.27 -8.01 -10.14
C ILE A 6 5.10 -6.72 -9.32
N TYR A 7 3.90 -6.15 -9.28
CA TYR A 7 3.60 -4.98 -8.44
C TYR A 7 3.82 -5.27 -6.96
N ALA A 8 3.36 -6.42 -6.46
CA ALA A 8 3.56 -6.79 -5.07
C ALA A 8 5.05 -6.91 -4.69
N LEU A 9 5.83 -7.54 -5.57
CA LEU A 9 7.28 -7.68 -5.40
C LEU A 9 8.00 -6.33 -5.47
N ILE A 10 7.64 -5.45 -6.40
CA ILE A 10 8.23 -4.11 -6.49
C ILE A 10 7.96 -3.30 -5.22
N HIS A 11 6.73 -3.34 -4.70
CA HIS A 11 6.42 -2.66 -3.43
C HIS A 11 7.23 -3.26 -2.28
N ALA A 12 7.31 -4.58 -2.17
CA ALA A 12 8.15 -5.21 -1.15
C ALA A 12 9.63 -4.77 -1.27
N LEU A 13 10.21 -4.79 -2.48
CA LEU A 13 11.58 -4.34 -2.73
C LEU A 13 11.78 -2.86 -2.38
N LEU A 14 10.82 -2.01 -2.74
CA LEU A 14 10.84 -0.58 -2.43
C LEU A 14 10.89 -0.35 -0.93
N GLY A 15 9.98 -0.98 -0.17
CA GLY A 15 9.97 -0.85 1.28
C GLY A 15 11.18 -1.47 1.96
N PHE A 16 11.70 -2.59 1.46
CA PHE A 16 12.99 -3.12 1.91
C PHE A 16 14.11 -2.10 1.70
N GLY A 17 14.17 -1.47 0.53
CA GLY A 17 15.14 -0.42 0.23
C GLY A 17 15.08 0.74 1.24
N VAL A 18 13.86 1.21 1.56
CA VAL A 18 13.65 2.25 2.59
C VAL A 18 14.08 1.77 3.97
N LEU A 19 13.63 0.60 4.42
CA LEU A 19 13.97 0.04 5.73
C LEU A 19 15.48 -0.05 5.91
N GLN A 20 16.16 -0.56 4.89
CA GLN A 20 17.60 -0.63 4.87
C GLN A 20 18.20 0.76 5.13
N ARG A 21 17.75 1.80 4.43
CA ARG A 21 18.27 3.17 4.61
C ARG A 21 18.12 3.71 6.04
N LEU A 22 17.10 3.27 6.76
CA LEU A 22 16.84 3.70 8.13
C LEU A 22 17.83 3.12 9.17
N LYS A 23 18.77 2.24 8.77
CA LYS A 23 19.75 1.58 9.67
C LYS A 23 19.07 0.99 10.91
N ASN A 24 17.96 0.29 10.69
CA ASN A 24 17.17 -0.27 11.77
C ASN A 24 17.81 -1.56 12.35
N ALA A 25 17.45 -1.88 13.60
CA ALA A 25 17.85 -3.10 14.29
C ALA A 25 16.87 -4.29 14.10
N LEU A 26 15.95 -4.18 13.14
CA LEU A 26 14.89 -5.17 12.95
C LEU A 26 15.44 -6.50 12.45
N THR A 27 14.80 -7.60 12.86
CA THR A 27 15.08 -8.93 12.30
C THR A 27 14.66 -9.02 10.83
N PHE A 28 15.16 -10.02 10.11
CA PHE A 28 14.78 -10.23 8.71
C PHE A 28 13.26 -10.38 8.53
N TRP A 29 12.59 -11.08 9.46
CA TRP A 29 11.15 -11.32 9.39
C TRP A 29 10.33 -10.06 9.66
N GLU A 30 10.74 -9.23 10.61
CA GLU A 30 10.15 -7.91 10.84
C GLU A 30 10.34 -6.99 9.62
N GLN A 31 11.53 -7.03 9.02
CA GLN A 31 11.77 -6.25 7.81
C GLN A 31 10.87 -6.71 6.66
N LEU A 32 10.69 -8.03 6.50
CA LEU A 32 9.78 -8.58 5.49
C LEU A 32 8.32 -8.18 5.76
N ALA A 33 7.88 -8.21 7.01
CA ALA A 33 6.54 -7.79 7.41
C ALA A 33 6.28 -6.29 7.14
N LEU A 34 7.25 -5.42 7.44
CA LEU A 34 7.17 -3.99 7.22
C LEU A 34 7.41 -3.55 5.77
N ALA A 35 8.14 -4.35 5.00
CA ALA A 35 8.56 -3.99 3.65
C ALA A 35 7.36 -3.71 2.74
N TYR A 36 6.31 -4.55 2.79
CA TYR A 36 5.16 -4.33 1.92
C TYR A 36 4.36 -3.05 2.28
N PRO A 37 3.93 -2.84 3.55
CA PRO A 37 3.27 -1.59 3.95
C PRO A 37 4.10 -0.33 3.66
N LEU A 38 5.41 -0.37 3.96
CA LEU A 38 6.28 0.78 3.75
C LEU A 38 6.51 1.07 2.27
N GLY A 39 6.66 0.02 1.47
CA GLY A 39 6.78 0.12 0.03
C GLY A 39 5.54 0.71 -0.62
N LEU A 40 4.35 0.27 -0.18
CA LEU A 40 3.10 0.85 -0.61
C LEU A 40 2.98 2.34 -0.22
N GLY A 41 3.31 2.67 1.02
CA GLY A 41 3.35 4.07 1.49
C GLY A 41 4.31 4.93 0.67
N THR A 42 5.44 4.36 0.26
CA THR A 42 6.43 5.06 -0.58
C THR A 42 5.94 5.23 -2.01
N ALA A 43 5.29 4.22 -2.59
CA ALA A 43 4.74 4.29 -3.95
C ALA A 43 3.56 5.27 -4.06
N THR A 44 2.68 5.32 -3.05
CA THR A 44 1.61 6.32 -2.97
C THR A 44 2.14 7.73 -2.85
N LEU A 45 3.14 7.96 -2.00
CA LEU A 45 3.82 9.25 -1.90
C LEU A 45 4.47 9.63 -3.24
N LEU A 46 5.14 8.70 -3.91
CA LEU A 46 5.75 8.96 -5.21
C LEU A 46 4.70 9.34 -6.26
N THR A 47 3.58 8.62 -6.30
CA THR A 47 2.47 8.88 -7.24
C THR A 47 1.89 10.27 -7.02
N PHE A 48 1.70 10.66 -5.77
CA PHE A 48 1.28 12.02 -5.41
C PHE A 48 2.30 13.07 -5.84
N LEU A 49 3.60 12.84 -5.58
CA LEU A 49 4.65 13.78 -5.99
C LEU A 49 4.73 13.94 -7.51
N LEU A 50 4.59 12.87 -8.28
CA LEU A 50 4.57 12.94 -9.74
C LEU A 50 3.45 13.86 -10.22
N ASP A 51 2.25 13.72 -9.68
CA ASP A 51 1.10 14.56 -10.04
C ASP A 51 1.35 16.04 -9.66
N VAL A 52 1.87 16.30 -8.46
CA VAL A 52 2.25 17.66 -8.00
C VAL A 52 3.30 18.31 -8.92
N PHE A 53 4.24 17.55 -9.46
CA PHE A 53 5.23 18.03 -10.42
C PHE A 53 4.73 18.07 -11.86
N GLY A 54 3.46 17.74 -12.09
CA GLY A 54 2.85 17.76 -13.42
C GLY A 54 3.27 16.60 -14.32
N ILE A 55 3.83 15.53 -13.76
CA ILE A 55 4.19 14.32 -14.48
C ILE A 55 2.96 13.42 -14.59
N PRO A 56 2.58 12.97 -15.80
CA PRO A 56 1.42 12.11 -15.98
C PRO A 56 1.50 10.81 -15.16
N LEU A 57 0.37 10.38 -14.62
CA LEU A 57 0.27 9.16 -13.79
C LEU A 57 0.60 7.87 -14.55
N SER A 58 0.63 7.90 -15.88
CA SER A 58 1.13 6.78 -16.70
C SER A 58 2.59 6.41 -16.39
N PHE A 59 3.38 7.35 -15.85
CA PHE A 59 4.75 7.12 -15.42
C PHE A 59 4.88 6.60 -13.98
N ALA A 60 3.79 6.51 -13.21
CA ALA A 60 3.84 6.13 -11.80
C ALA A 60 4.47 4.74 -11.57
N PHE A 61 4.15 3.77 -12.43
CA PHE A 61 4.77 2.44 -12.36
C PHE A 61 6.27 2.49 -12.62
N GLY A 62 6.69 3.16 -13.70
CA GLY A 62 8.11 3.30 -14.03
C GLY A 62 8.90 4.05 -12.95
N GLY A 63 8.30 5.10 -12.38
CA GLY A 63 8.86 5.81 -11.23
C GLY A 63 9.02 4.91 -10.02
N THR A 64 8.02 4.07 -9.71
CA THR A 64 8.06 3.14 -8.59
C THR A 64 9.15 2.08 -8.77
N VAL A 65 9.30 1.53 -9.98
CA VAL A 65 10.39 0.59 -10.33
C VAL A 65 11.75 1.27 -10.17
N LEU A 66 11.91 2.47 -10.70
CA LEU A 66 13.16 3.23 -10.58
C LEU A 66 13.52 3.51 -9.13
N ALA A 67 12.55 3.98 -8.33
CA ALA A 67 12.72 4.21 -6.90
C ALA A 67 13.12 2.92 -6.16
N ALA A 68 12.48 1.79 -6.47
CA ALA A 68 12.80 0.50 -5.87
C ALA A 68 14.26 0.11 -6.16
N VAL A 69 14.70 0.22 -7.42
CA VAL A 69 16.09 -0.06 -7.81
C VAL A 69 17.07 0.86 -7.08
N LEU A 70 16.85 2.18 -7.10
CA LEU A 70 17.74 3.17 -6.49
C LEU A 70 17.84 3.03 -4.97
N LEU A 71 16.75 2.64 -4.30
CA LEU A 71 16.73 2.41 -2.87
C LEU A 71 17.31 1.06 -2.48
N PHE A 72 17.23 0.06 -3.36
CA PHE A 72 17.75 -1.29 -3.12
C PHE A 72 19.25 -1.43 -3.43
N LEU A 73 19.77 -0.78 -4.47
CA LEU A 73 21.19 -0.83 -4.89
C LEU A 73 22.23 -0.69 -3.76
N PRO A 74 22.09 0.25 -2.81
CA PRO A 74 23.04 0.44 -1.71
C PRO A 74 23.04 -0.69 -0.69
N MET A 75 22.15 -1.68 -0.79
CA MET A 75 22.21 -2.90 0.04
C MET A 75 23.53 -3.65 -0.17
N PHE A 76 24.09 -3.58 -1.38
CA PHE A 76 25.34 -4.28 -1.73
C PHE A 76 26.60 -3.51 -1.31
N TRP A 77 26.47 -2.25 -0.90
CA TRP A 77 27.59 -1.48 -0.36
C TRP A 77 27.59 -1.51 1.16
N HIS A 78 28.68 -2.07 1.71
CA HIS A 78 28.86 -2.41 3.11
C HIS A 78 28.38 -1.31 4.07
N ARG A 79 27.40 -1.63 4.91
CA ARG A 79 26.94 -0.74 5.99
C ARG A 79 27.68 -1.03 7.29
N SER A 80 28.82 -0.38 7.50
CA SER A 80 29.36 -0.24 8.85
C SER A 80 28.64 0.93 9.53
N GLY A 81 27.64 0.63 10.35
CA GLY A 81 26.96 1.64 11.14
C GLY A 81 26.13 0.99 12.24
N GLU A 82 26.06 1.65 13.38
CA GLU A 82 25.23 1.20 14.50
C GLU A 82 23.77 1.14 14.08
N LYS A 83 23.16 -0.02 14.32
CA LYS A 83 21.73 -0.24 14.08
C LYS A 83 20.95 0.34 15.27
N LYS A 84 19.91 1.13 14.98
CA LYS A 84 19.04 1.68 16.02
C LYS A 84 17.66 1.00 15.97
N PRO A 85 17.02 0.73 17.12
CA PRO A 85 15.63 0.27 17.10
C PRO A 85 14.76 1.34 16.43
N LEU A 86 13.92 0.92 15.48
CA LEU A 86 13.02 1.84 14.78
C LEU A 86 11.84 2.25 15.67
N PHE A 87 11.37 1.31 16.49
CA PHE A 87 10.32 1.51 17.47
C PHE A 87 10.83 1.05 18.84
N ASN A 88 10.57 1.84 19.86
CA ASN A 88 10.94 1.53 21.24
C ASN A 88 9.66 1.19 22.02
N TYR A 89 9.00 0.10 21.63
CA TYR A 89 7.80 -0.38 22.29
C TYR A 89 8.09 -1.68 23.03
N ASN A 90 7.48 -1.84 24.19
CA ASN A 90 7.55 -3.10 24.92
C ASN A 90 6.66 -4.12 24.21
N LYS A 91 7.20 -5.33 23.98
CA LYS A 91 6.44 -6.41 23.36
C LYS A 91 5.15 -6.63 24.14
N PRO A 92 3.98 -6.72 23.47
CA PRO A 92 2.79 -7.20 24.15
C PRO A 92 3.06 -8.64 24.59
N ASP A 93 3.02 -8.90 25.90
CA ASP A 93 3.03 -10.26 26.41
C ASP A 93 1.83 -11.00 25.81
N LEU A 94 2.06 -12.16 25.19
CA LEU A 94 1.00 -13.01 24.65
C LEU A 94 0.19 -13.62 25.79
N LYS A 95 -0.70 -12.81 26.35
CA LYS A 95 -1.69 -13.19 27.34
C LYS A 95 -2.92 -13.76 26.65
N LEU A 96 -3.74 -14.51 27.38
CA LEU A 96 -4.93 -15.16 26.83
C LEU A 96 -5.89 -14.15 26.16
N ASN A 97 -6.00 -12.94 26.71
CA ASN A 97 -6.79 -11.85 26.11
C ASN A 97 -6.23 -11.40 24.74
N GLU A 98 -4.91 -11.32 24.59
CA GLU A 98 -4.27 -10.98 23.31
C GLU A 98 -4.50 -12.08 22.27
N ILE A 99 -4.49 -13.36 22.67
CA ILE A 99 -4.80 -14.48 21.77
C ILE A 99 -6.23 -14.35 21.23
N VAL A 100 -7.20 -14.01 22.08
CA VAL A 100 -8.60 -13.80 21.64
C VAL A 100 -8.69 -12.64 20.65
N VAL A 101 -8.01 -11.52 20.92
CA VAL A 101 -7.97 -10.37 20.01
C VAL A 101 -7.32 -10.76 18.69
N LEU A 102 -6.21 -11.48 18.71
CA LEU A 102 -5.49 -11.91 17.53
C LEU A 102 -6.30 -12.90 16.69
N LEU A 103 -7.02 -13.83 17.31
CA LEU A 103 -7.97 -14.72 16.63
C LEU A 103 -9.14 -13.94 16.01
N ALA A 104 -9.67 -12.93 16.70
CA ALA A 104 -10.71 -12.07 16.15
C ALA A 104 -10.20 -11.29 14.93
N ILE A 105 -8.99 -10.73 15.00
CA ILE A 105 -8.35 -10.03 13.88
C ILE A 105 -8.12 -10.98 12.70
N ILE A 106 -7.57 -12.18 12.93
CA ILE A 106 -7.36 -13.18 11.88
C ILE A 106 -8.70 -13.61 11.27
N GLY A 107 -9.72 -13.83 12.09
CA GLY A 107 -11.07 -14.18 11.64
C GLY A 107 -11.65 -13.09 10.74
N MET A 108 -11.59 -11.83 11.17
CA MET A 108 -12.01 -10.69 10.35
C MET A 108 -11.21 -10.59 9.05
N TRP A 109 -9.89 -10.76 9.13
CA TRP A 109 -8.99 -10.71 8.00
C TRP A 109 -9.29 -11.80 6.97
N LEU A 110 -9.53 -13.04 7.40
CA LEU A 110 -9.93 -14.16 6.54
C LEU A 110 -11.27 -13.89 5.86
N ILE A 111 -12.25 -13.37 6.60
CA ILE A 111 -13.55 -12.98 6.04
C ILE A 111 -13.37 -11.88 5.01
N THR A 112 -12.55 -10.87 5.28
CA THR A 112 -12.27 -9.78 4.34
C THR A 112 -11.57 -10.29 3.08
N PHE A 113 -10.57 -11.16 3.20
CA PHE A 113 -9.90 -11.77 2.05
C PHE A 113 -10.83 -12.65 1.23
N TRP A 114 -11.61 -13.50 1.90
CA TRP A 114 -12.58 -14.36 1.26
C TRP A 114 -13.60 -13.51 0.51
N ARG A 115 -14.22 -12.54 1.17
CA ARG A 115 -15.18 -11.64 0.55
C ARG A 115 -14.56 -10.86 -0.61
N ALA A 116 -13.37 -10.31 -0.44
CA ALA A 116 -12.70 -9.53 -1.48
C ALA A 116 -12.35 -10.39 -2.70
N TYR A 117 -11.98 -11.65 -2.52
CA TYR A 117 -11.62 -12.55 -3.63
C TYR A 117 -12.85 -13.14 -4.34
N TYR A 118 -13.89 -13.52 -3.61
CA TYR A 118 -15.03 -14.25 -4.17
C TYR A 118 -16.25 -13.37 -4.49
N LEU A 119 -16.45 -12.25 -3.79
CA LEU A 119 -17.55 -11.35 -4.12
C LEU A 119 -17.07 -10.35 -5.18
N PRO A 120 -17.79 -10.23 -6.31
CA PRO A 120 -17.50 -9.18 -7.27
C PRO A 120 -17.76 -7.82 -6.62
N VAL A 121 -16.99 -6.81 -7.02
CA VAL A 121 -17.21 -5.42 -6.64
C VAL A 121 -18.64 -5.05 -7.01
N THR A 122 -19.41 -4.51 -6.06
CA THR A 122 -20.81 -4.20 -6.35
C THR A 122 -20.87 -3.07 -7.38
N PRO A 123 -21.88 -3.05 -8.27
CA PRO A 123 -22.03 -1.98 -9.26
C PRO A 123 -22.10 -0.59 -8.61
N TYR A 124 -22.61 -0.51 -7.38
CA TYR A 124 -22.67 0.74 -6.61
C TYR A 124 -21.27 1.28 -6.29
N ASP A 125 -20.35 0.44 -5.81
CA ASP A 125 -18.96 0.85 -5.49
C ASP A 125 -18.16 1.25 -6.74
N ALA A 126 -18.54 0.71 -7.91
CA ALA A 126 -17.96 1.08 -9.19
C ALA A 126 -18.55 2.38 -9.77
N LEU A 127 -19.73 2.78 -9.32
CA LEU A 127 -20.46 3.98 -9.75
C LEU A 127 -20.32 5.15 -8.77
N VAL A 128 -19.90 4.90 -7.53
CA VAL A 128 -19.70 5.90 -6.49
C VAL A 128 -18.51 5.48 -5.63
N GLY A 129 -17.56 6.38 -5.40
CA GLY A 129 -16.48 6.17 -4.43
C GLY A 129 -15.06 6.27 -4.97
N ILE A 130 -14.09 5.81 -4.16
CA ILE A 130 -12.64 5.84 -4.50
C ILE A 130 -12.31 5.11 -5.79
N ASP A 131 -13.07 4.07 -6.15
CA ASP A 131 -12.80 3.27 -7.33
C ASP A 131 -13.13 4.03 -8.62
N LEU A 132 -14.19 4.83 -8.60
CA LEU A 132 -14.57 5.70 -9.70
C LEU A 132 -13.57 6.85 -9.87
N VAL A 133 -13.16 7.47 -8.77
CA VAL A 133 -12.12 8.51 -8.75
C VAL A 133 -10.81 7.97 -9.31
N ALA A 134 -10.36 6.80 -8.84
CA ALA A 134 -9.15 6.16 -9.33
C ALA A 134 -9.25 5.81 -10.83
N LYS A 135 -10.43 5.38 -11.30
CA LYS A 135 -10.67 5.09 -12.72
C LYS A 135 -10.48 6.33 -13.58
N PHE A 136 -11.13 7.44 -13.23
CA PHE A 136 -11.02 8.67 -14.02
C PHE A 136 -9.64 9.31 -13.89
N ALA A 137 -9.03 9.29 -12.72
CA ALA A 137 -7.67 9.79 -12.56
C ALA A 137 -6.64 9.05 -13.43
N LEU A 138 -6.80 7.72 -13.60
CA LEU A 138 -5.98 6.94 -14.53
C LEU A 138 -6.26 7.24 -15.99
N LEU A 139 -7.52 7.51 -16.36
CA LEU A 139 -7.91 7.87 -17.73
C LEU A 139 -7.38 9.26 -18.11
N ASP A 140 -7.52 10.22 -17.20
CA ASP A 140 -7.10 11.61 -17.38
C ASP A 140 -5.57 11.77 -17.20
N GLY A 141 -4.93 10.77 -16.58
CA GLY A 141 -3.51 10.78 -16.27
C GLY A 141 -3.13 11.78 -15.18
N ARG A 142 -4.09 12.26 -14.39
CA ARG A 142 -3.97 13.26 -13.34
C ARG A 142 -4.92 12.99 -12.18
N ILE A 143 -4.56 13.43 -10.97
CA ILE A 143 -5.44 13.29 -9.80
C ILE A 143 -6.59 14.30 -9.84
N ASP A 144 -6.38 15.49 -10.42
CA ASP A 144 -7.42 16.52 -10.63
C ASP A 144 -8.33 16.19 -11.83
N SER A 145 -9.03 15.07 -11.72
CA SER A 145 -9.90 14.59 -12.80
C SER A 145 -11.06 15.54 -13.09
N GLN A 146 -11.45 15.61 -14.38
CA GLN A 146 -12.61 16.36 -14.89
C GLN A 146 -13.92 15.97 -14.19
N MET A 147 -14.00 14.75 -13.65
CA MET A 147 -15.13 14.27 -12.85
C MET A 147 -15.43 15.20 -11.67
N PHE A 148 -14.42 15.78 -11.02
CA PHE A 148 -14.60 16.68 -9.90
C PHE A 148 -14.99 18.10 -10.32
N THR A 149 -14.75 18.47 -11.57
CA THR A 149 -15.09 19.78 -12.13
C THR A 149 -16.50 19.79 -12.70
N ASP A 150 -16.88 18.76 -13.46
CA ASP A 150 -18.17 18.69 -14.15
C ASP A 150 -19.32 18.24 -13.24
N LEU A 151 -19.03 17.44 -12.21
CA LEU A 151 -20.03 16.93 -11.26
C LEU A 151 -19.91 17.60 -9.87
N ALA A 152 -19.19 18.72 -9.79
CA ALA A 152 -19.04 19.52 -8.59
C ALA A 152 -20.42 19.89 -7.99
N GLY A 153 -20.69 19.43 -6.77
CA GLY A 153 -21.97 19.69 -6.09
C GLY A 153 -23.15 18.80 -6.50
N GLN A 154 -22.98 17.90 -7.48
CA GLN A 154 -23.98 16.90 -7.87
C GLN A 154 -23.66 15.50 -7.33
N LEU A 155 -22.40 15.27 -6.97
CA LEU A 155 -21.97 14.07 -6.24
C LEU A 155 -22.32 14.23 -4.76
N THR A 156 -22.70 13.11 -4.13
CA THR A 156 -22.86 13.05 -2.67
C THR A 156 -21.57 13.56 -2.01
N THR A 157 -21.65 14.07 -0.78
CA THR A 157 -20.50 14.56 0.03
C THR A 157 -19.51 13.46 0.43
N GLN A 158 -19.43 12.38 -0.35
CA GLN A 158 -18.40 11.36 -0.27
C GLN A 158 -17.02 11.71 -0.89
N PRO A 159 -16.64 12.92 -1.38
CA PRO A 159 -15.28 13.11 -1.88
C PRO A 159 -14.23 13.12 -0.75
N TYR A 160 -14.63 13.02 0.52
CA TYR A 160 -13.72 12.90 1.67
C TYR A 160 -13.22 11.48 1.93
N TYR A 161 -13.01 10.67 0.90
CA TYR A 161 -12.23 9.45 1.12
C TYR A 161 -10.79 9.83 1.47
N ALA A 162 -10.18 9.08 2.39
CA ALA A 162 -8.81 9.34 2.81
C ALA A 162 -7.89 9.39 1.58
N PRO A 163 -7.16 10.50 1.34
CA PRO A 163 -6.33 10.66 0.14
C PRO A 163 -5.38 9.48 -0.09
N PHE A 164 -4.86 8.91 1.00
CA PHE A 164 -4.04 7.71 0.98
C PHE A 164 -4.75 6.48 0.38
N THR A 165 -6.01 6.20 0.76
CA THR A 165 -6.73 5.02 0.25
C THR A 165 -7.12 5.19 -1.21
N MET A 166 -7.42 6.43 -1.64
CA MET A 166 -7.65 6.73 -3.05
C MET A 166 -6.38 6.55 -3.89
N LEU A 167 -5.23 7.07 -3.44
CA LEU A 167 -3.94 6.89 -4.12
C LEU A 167 -3.52 5.42 -4.20
N CYS A 168 -3.75 4.66 -3.12
CA CYS A 168 -3.61 3.20 -3.12
C CYS A 168 -4.48 2.60 -4.23
N GLN A 169 -5.78 2.91 -4.25
CA GLN A 169 -6.72 2.39 -5.26
C GLN A 169 -6.27 2.72 -6.70
N LEU A 170 -5.66 3.89 -6.91
CA LEU A 170 -5.09 4.29 -8.20
C LEU A 170 -3.96 3.37 -8.65
N ILE A 171 -2.96 3.14 -7.79
CA ILE A 171 -1.84 2.22 -8.06
C ILE A 171 -2.36 0.79 -8.31
N TYR A 172 -3.40 0.39 -7.61
CA TYR A 172 -3.92 -0.98 -7.71
C TYR A 172 -4.78 -1.20 -8.93
N ARG A 173 -5.57 -0.20 -9.32
CA ARG A 173 -6.33 -0.25 -10.55
C ARG A 173 -5.42 -0.25 -11.77
N SER A 174 -4.24 0.39 -11.72
CA SER A 174 -3.22 0.28 -12.78
C SER A 174 -2.55 -1.10 -12.83
N ALA A 175 -2.49 -1.83 -11.71
CA ALA A 175 -1.93 -3.18 -11.64
C ALA A 175 -2.91 -4.31 -12.05
N GLY A 176 -4.22 -4.02 -12.01
CA GLY A 176 -5.29 -4.93 -12.41
C GLY A 176 -6.20 -5.38 -11.26
N HIS A 177 -7.39 -5.87 -11.63
CA HIS A 177 -8.51 -6.12 -10.70
C HIS A 177 -8.17 -7.04 -9.51
N VAL A 178 -7.45 -8.14 -9.77
CA VAL A 178 -7.10 -9.13 -8.73
C VAL A 178 -6.22 -8.52 -7.63
N PHE A 179 -5.34 -7.58 -7.98
CA PHE A 179 -4.49 -6.94 -6.99
C PHE A 179 -5.28 -6.04 -6.04
N GLY A 180 -6.26 -5.31 -6.59
CA GLY A 180 -7.19 -4.45 -5.84
C GLY A 180 -7.95 -5.18 -4.73
N GLN A 181 -8.12 -6.49 -4.85
CA GLN A 181 -8.82 -7.32 -3.86
C GLN A 181 -7.92 -7.79 -2.70
N VAL A 182 -6.62 -8.00 -2.94
CA VAL A 182 -5.73 -8.69 -2.00
C VAL A 182 -4.76 -7.78 -1.26
N TRP A 183 -4.49 -6.59 -1.78
CA TRP A 183 -3.43 -5.70 -1.26
C TRP A 183 -3.66 -5.26 0.19
N LEU A 184 -4.91 -4.90 0.55
CA LEU A 184 -5.26 -4.41 1.89
C LEU A 184 -5.04 -5.51 2.92
N GLY A 185 -5.24 -6.73 2.46
CA GLY A 185 -4.96 -7.93 3.18
C GLY A 185 -3.48 -8.13 3.49
N PHE A 186 -2.59 -7.97 2.49
CA PHE A 186 -1.14 -7.99 2.71
C PHE A 186 -0.68 -6.86 3.62
N PHE A 187 -1.25 -5.66 3.46
CA PHE A 187 -0.97 -4.51 4.32
C PHE A 187 -1.31 -4.82 5.78
N THR A 188 -2.51 -5.35 6.02
CA THR A 188 -2.98 -5.72 7.37
C THR A 188 -2.12 -6.82 7.98
N LEU A 189 -1.76 -7.88 7.22
CA LEU A 189 -0.85 -8.91 7.69
C LEU A 189 0.51 -8.35 8.06
N GLY A 190 1.10 -7.51 7.20
CA GLY A 190 2.39 -6.89 7.46
C GLY A 190 2.37 -6.05 8.73
N PHE A 191 1.31 -5.29 8.95
CA PHE A 191 1.12 -4.50 10.16
C PHE A 191 1.01 -5.37 11.42
N ILE A 192 0.15 -6.41 11.41
CA ILE A 192 0.00 -7.33 12.54
C ILE A 192 1.32 -8.06 12.81
N ALA A 193 1.94 -8.62 11.77
CA ALA A 193 3.20 -9.33 11.88
C ALA A 193 4.30 -8.43 12.47
N THR A 194 4.34 -7.15 12.09
CA THR A 194 5.27 -6.18 12.69
C THR A 194 5.04 -6.02 14.19
N LEU A 195 3.79 -5.90 14.63
CA LEU A 195 3.47 -5.70 16.04
C LEU A 195 3.87 -6.89 16.92
N TYR A 196 3.73 -8.12 16.39
CA TYR A 196 3.91 -9.37 17.16
C TYR A 196 5.22 -10.13 16.92
N LEU A 197 5.95 -9.89 15.82
CA LEU A 197 7.23 -10.58 15.54
C LEU A 197 8.45 -9.93 16.21
N ASN A 198 8.34 -8.69 16.68
CA ASN A 198 9.44 -7.92 17.25
C ASN A 198 9.81 -8.38 18.65
#